data_AF-A0A3D5K3C5-F1
#
_entry.id   AF-A0A3D5K3C5-F1
#
_cell.length_a   1.000
_cell.length_b   1.000
_cell.length_c   1.000
_cell.angle_alpha   90.00
_cell.angle_beta   90.00
_cell.angle_gamma   90.00
#
_symmetry.space_group_name_H-M   'P 1'
#
loop_
_entity.id
_entity.type
_entity.pdbx_description
1 polymer ?
#
loop_
_entity_poly.entity_id
_entity_poly.type
_entity_poly.pdbx_seq_one_letter_code
_entity_poly.pdbx_strand_id
1 'polypeptide(L)'
;DWIVVDYYNEGLQIHPMHMHQFPQLVFAKDGFPLDHPYFADTINVAPGERYSVLVRPDEPGAWVWHCHILNHVERDDGMFGMVTAVIVEAA
;
A
#
# COMPACT_ATOMS: atom_id res chain seq x y z
N ASP A 1 -6.94 15.31 -4.96
CA ASP A 1 -8.04 14.57 -4.28
C ASP A 1 -7.51 13.45 -3.41
N TRP A 2 -8.36 12.83 -2.58
CA TRP A 2 -8.02 11.61 -1.85
C TRP A 2 -8.41 10.38 -2.67
N ILE A 3 -7.61 9.32 -2.56
CA ILE A 3 -7.93 8.00 -3.10
C ILE A 3 -8.15 7.01 -1.96
N VAL A 4 -9.01 6.02 -2.19
CA VAL A 4 -9.14 4.84 -1.33
C VAL A 4 -8.34 3.70 -1.96
N VAL A 5 -7.54 3.03 -1.13
CA VAL A 5 -6.83 1.80 -1.50
C VAL A 5 -7.31 0.68 -0.58
N ASP A 6 -7.86 -0.36 -1.19
CA ASP A 6 -8.30 -1.58 -0.49
C ASP A 6 -7.29 -2.70 -0.71
N TYR A 7 -6.68 -3.15 0.38
CA TYR A 7 -5.78 -4.28 0.41
C TYR A 7 -6.54 -5.57 0.66
N TYR A 8 -6.27 -6.59 -0.15
CA TYR A 8 -6.74 -7.95 0.02
C TYR A 8 -5.55 -8.90 -0.07
N ASN A 9 -5.22 -9.58 1.02
CA ASN A 9 -4.22 -10.65 0.96
C ASN A 9 -4.90 -12.00 0.77
N GLU A 10 -4.98 -12.42 -0.48
CA GLU A 10 -5.52 -13.73 -0.89
C GLU A 10 -4.46 -14.85 -0.90
N GLY A 11 -3.21 -14.52 -0.53
CA GLY A 11 -2.09 -15.44 -0.49
C GLY A 11 -1.90 -16.11 0.88
N LEU A 12 -0.78 -16.84 1.00
CA LEU A 12 -0.38 -17.55 2.23
C LEU A 12 0.82 -16.90 2.94
N GLN A 13 1.35 -15.81 2.40
CA GLN A 13 2.47 -15.05 2.96
C GLN A 13 2.00 -13.68 3.44
N ILE A 14 2.73 -13.09 4.39
CA ILE A 14 2.51 -11.70 4.79
C ILE A 14 3.02 -10.75 3.71
N HIS A 15 2.38 -9.60 3.56
CA HIS A 15 2.78 -8.55 2.62
C HIS A 15 2.78 -7.17 3.31
N PRO A 16 3.95 -6.65 3.73
CA PRO A 16 4.09 -5.27 4.20
C PRO A 16 4.04 -4.30 3.03
N MET A 17 2.87 -3.72 2.73
CA MET A 17 2.66 -2.82 1.60
C MET A 17 3.07 -1.38 1.94
N HIS A 18 4.10 -0.89 1.26
CA HIS A 18 4.70 0.43 1.45
C HIS A 18 4.48 1.32 0.22
N MET A 19 4.00 2.55 0.44
CA MET A 19 3.82 3.56 -0.61
C MET A 19 4.79 4.71 -0.37
N HIS A 20 5.61 5.01 -1.37
CA HIS A 20 6.55 6.12 -1.30
C HIS A 20 5.79 7.45 -1.30
N GLN A 21 6.36 8.46 -0.64
CA GLN A 21 5.86 9.83 -0.48
C GLN A 21 4.60 10.00 0.38
N PHE A 22 3.59 9.15 0.22
CA PHE A 22 2.27 9.38 0.80
C PHE A 22 2.00 8.47 2.01
N PRO A 23 1.79 9.01 3.23
CA PRO A 23 1.35 8.21 4.36
C PRO A 23 -0.09 7.71 4.13
N GLN A 24 -0.36 6.50 4.62
CA GLN A 24 -1.63 5.81 4.45
C GLN A 24 -2.46 5.94 5.73
N LEU A 25 -3.62 6.60 5.65
CA LEU A 25 -4.57 6.65 6.78
C LEU A 25 -5.40 5.36 6.80
N VAL A 26 -5.05 4.43 7.67
CA VAL A 26 -5.79 3.18 7.89
C VAL A 26 -7.08 3.51 8.63
N PHE A 27 -8.23 3.28 7.97
CA PHE A 27 -9.53 3.61 8.55
C PHE A 27 -10.46 2.40 8.73
N ALA A 28 -10.18 1.26 8.08
CA ALA A 28 -10.92 0.03 8.29
C ALA A 28 -10.01 -1.21 8.21
N LYS A 29 -10.40 -2.27 8.94
CA LYS A 29 -9.80 -3.60 8.88
C LYS A 29 -10.91 -4.64 8.75
N ASP A 30 -10.72 -5.59 7.83
CA ASP A 30 -11.66 -6.69 7.56
C ASP A 30 -13.11 -6.22 7.31
N GLY A 31 -13.27 -5.03 6.72
CA GLY A 31 -14.56 -4.41 6.41
C GLY A 31 -15.19 -3.61 7.54
N PHE A 32 -14.54 -3.52 8.71
CA PHE A 32 -15.04 -2.78 9.87
C PHE A 32 -14.22 -1.50 10.07
N PRO A 33 -14.86 -0.32 10.23
CA PRO A 33 -14.17 0.91 10.60
C PRO A 33 -13.41 0.75 11.92
N LEU A 34 -12.23 1.37 11.99
CA LEU A 34 -11.46 1.43 13.23
C LEU A 34 -12.01 2.53 14.14
N ASP A 35 -12.11 2.26 15.44
CA ASP A 35 -12.45 3.29 16.45
C ASP A 35 -11.41 4.41 16.48
N HIS A 36 -10.16 4.08 16.16
CA HIS A 36 -9.03 4.98 16.12
C HIS A 36 -8.23 4.78 14.82
N PRO A 37 -8.60 5.47 13.73
CA PRO A 37 -7.80 5.50 12.51
C PRO A 37 -6.39 6.03 12.78
N TYR A 38 -5.41 5.51 12.05
CA TYR A 38 -4.00 5.88 12.25
C TYR A 38 -3.26 5.96 10.91
N PHE A 39 -2.21 6.78 10.87
CA PHE A 39 -1.32 6.86 9.73
C PHE A 39 -0.22 5.80 9.82
N ALA A 40 0.10 5.19 8.68
CA ALA A 40 1.23 4.28 8.52
C ALA A 40 1.93 4.54 7.17
N ASP A 41 3.24 4.43 7.13
CA ASP A 41 3.97 4.37 5.85
C ASP A 41 3.85 2.99 5.19
N THR A 42 3.78 1.93 6.01
CA THR A 42 3.76 0.53 5.59
C THR A 42 2.70 -0.23 6.37
N ILE A 43 1.91 -1.04 5.68
CA ILE A 43 0.82 -1.82 6.28
C ILE A 43 1.12 -3.30 6.10
N ASN A 44 1.32 -4.02 7.20
CA ASN A 44 1.50 -5.47 7.15
C ASN A 44 0.15 -6.18 6.99
N VAL A 45 -0.13 -6.69 5.80
CA VAL A 45 -1.36 -7.42 5.50
C VAL A 45 -1.10 -8.92 5.63
N ALA A 46 -1.63 -9.57 6.66
CA ALA A 46 -1.49 -11.01 6.83
C ALA A 46 -2.48 -11.80 5.94
N PRO A 47 -2.23 -13.11 5.71
CA PRO A 47 -3.14 -13.96 4.93
C PRO A 47 -4.61 -13.85 5.39
N GLY A 48 -5.51 -13.54 4.45
CA GLY A 48 -6.94 -13.39 4.69
C GLY A 48 -7.37 -12.04 5.28
N GLU A 49 -6.44 -11.17 5.66
CA GLU A 49 -6.75 -9.82 6.14
C GLU A 49 -7.09 -8.87 4.99
N ARG A 50 -7.92 -7.87 5.32
CA ARG A 50 -8.19 -6.71 4.46
C ARG A 50 -7.96 -5.42 5.23
N TYR A 51 -7.45 -4.42 4.54
CA TYR A 51 -7.33 -3.06 5.07
C TYR A 51 -7.83 -2.06 4.04
N SER A 52 -8.56 -1.04 4.48
CA SER A 52 -8.91 0.10 3.63
C SER A 52 -8.18 1.34 4.14
N VAL A 53 -7.52 2.04 3.22
CA VAL A 53 -6.77 3.26 3.54
C VAL A 53 -7.14 4.43 2.66
N LEU A 54 -7.02 5.62 3.23
CA LEU A 54 -7.07 6.88 2.50
C LEU A 54 -5.65 7.36 2.24
N VAL A 55 -5.38 7.77 1.00
CA VAL A 55 -4.10 8.35 0.59
C VAL A 55 -4.38 9.68 -0.10
N ARG A 56 -3.56 10.71 0.20
CA ARG A 56 -3.61 12.00 -0.48
C ARG A 56 -2.37 12.16 -1.37
N PRO A 57 -2.46 11.87 -2.68
CA PRO A 57 -1.38 12.13 -3.63
C PRO A 57 -1.30 13.63 -3.96
N ASP A 58 -0.53 14.39 -3.18
CA ASP A 58 -0.42 15.85 -3.30
C ASP A 58 0.91 16.34 -3.89
N GLU A 59 1.81 15.43 -4.27
CA GLU A 59 3.10 15.75 -4.87
C GLU A 59 3.24 15.10 -6.27
N PRO A 60 3.32 15.89 -7.36
CA PRO A 60 3.50 15.37 -8.71
C PRO A 60 4.78 14.54 -8.84
N GLY A 61 4.70 13.41 -9.56
CA GLY A 61 5.83 12.51 -9.73
C GLY A 61 5.43 11.06 -9.95
N ALA A 62 6.44 10.18 -9.99
CA ALA A 62 6.28 8.74 -10.03
C ALA A 62 6.84 8.13 -8.73
N TRP A 63 5.96 7.53 -7.94
CA TRP A 63 6.27 7.03 -6.60
C TRP A 63 6.10 5.52 -6.55
N VAL A 64 7.08 4.79 -6.02
CA VAL A 64 7.00 3.32 -5.97
C VAL A 64 5.99 2.89 -4.90
N TRP A 65 5.18 1.89 -5.22
CA TRP A 65 4.28 1.23 -4.27
C TRP A 65 4.51 -0.27 -4.35
N HIS A 66 4.93 -0.88 -3.24
CA HIS A 66 5.47 -2.24 -3.27
C HIS A 66 5.37 -2.99 -1.94
N CYS A 67 5.50 -4.31 -2.02
CA CYS A 67 5.74 -5.15 -0.85
C CYS A 67 7.18 -4.91 -0.34
N HIS A 68 7.35 -4.71 0.96
CA HIS A 68 8.65 -4.44 1.59
C HIS A 68 9.47 -5.71 1.88
N ILE A 69 8.99 -6.88 1.45
CA ILE A 69 9.80 -8.10 1.37
C ILE A 69 10.47 -8.11 0.00
N LEU A 70 11.78 -7.83 -0.05
CA LEU A 70 12.52 -7.61 -1.32
C LEU A 70 12.40 -8.79 -2.29
N ASN A 71 12.45 -10.03 -1.80
CA ASN A 71 12.29 -11.21 -2.64
C ASN A 71 10.87 -11.35 -3.27
N HIS A 72 9.90 -10.53 -2.87
CA HIS A 72 8.58 -10.44 -3.51
C HIS A 72 8.52 -9.38 -4.62
N VAL A 73 9.55 -8.52 -4.72
CA VAL A 73 9.55 -7.33 -5.59
C VAL A 73 10.77 -7.23 -6.52
N GLU A 74 11.86 -7.95 -6.23
CA GLU A 74 13.15 -7.86 -6.92
C GLU A 74 13.81 -9.23 -7.09
N ARG A 75 14.44 -9.40 -8.26
CA ARG A 75 15.36 -10.50 -8.63
C ARG A 75 16.58 -9.90 -9.33
N ASP A 76 17.57 -10.75 -9.61
CA ASP A 76 18.79 -10.34 -10.29
C ASP A 76 18.55 -9.71 -11.69
N ASP A 77 17.42 -10.03 -12.35
CA ASP A 77 17.02 -9.48 -13.65
C ASP A 77 16.11 -8.24 -13.55
N GLY A 78 15.80 -7.78 -12.33
CA GLY A 78 15.08 -6.54 -12.06
C GLY A 78 13.84 -6.68 -11.19
N MET A 79 12.97 -5.68 -11.27
CA MET A 79 11.73 -5.61 -10.50
C MET A 79 10.68 -6.58 -11.06
N PHE A 80 9.98 -7.29 -10.18
CA PHE A 80 8.92 -8.24 -10.54
C PHE A 80 7.87 -8.35 -9.42
N GLY A 81 6.71 -8.96 -9.66
CA GLY A 81 5.78 -9.30 -8.58
C GLY A 81 5.04 -8.10 -7.99
N MET A 82 5.07 -7.93 -6.66
CA MET A 82 4.21 -6.97 -5.94
C MET A 82 4.81 -5.55 -5.90
N VAL A 83 4.97 -4.94 -7.07
CA VAL A 83 5.52 -3.59 -7.24
C VAL A 83 4.80 -2.88 -8.38
N THR A 84 4.49 -1.60 -8.17
CA THR A 84 3.91 -0.71 -9.18
C THR A 84 4.32 0.74 -8.91
N ALA A 85 3.86 1.67 -9.74
CA ALA A 85 4.06 3.10 -9.57
C ALA A 85 2.73 3.83 -9.38
N VAL A 86 2.71 4.78 -8.44
CA VAL A 86 1.66 5.80 -8.31
C VAL A 86 2.13 7.01 -9.12
N ILE A 87 1.39 7.33 -10.18
CA ILE A 87 1.66 8.49 -11.05
C ILE A 87 0.75 9.63 -10.65
N VAL A 88 1.34 10.74 -10.23
CA VAL A 88 0.63 11.96 -9.84
C VAL A 88 0.97 13.04 -10.86
N GLU A 89 -0.03 13.46 -11.62
CA GLU A 89 0.12 14.53 -12.61
C GLU A 89 -0.03 15.91 -11.94
N ALA A 90 0.64 16.91 -12.51
CA ALA A 90 0.39 18.29 -12.12
C ALA A 90 -1.02 18.70 -12.58
N ALA A 91 -1.74 19.44 -11.72
CA ALA A 91 -3.06 19.99 -12.03
C ALA A 91 -3.00 21.11 -13.08
#